data_AF-A0A9Y1BTU4-F1
#
_entry.id   AF-A0A9Y1BTU4-F1
#
_cell.length_a   1.000
_cell.length_b   1.000
_cell.length_c   1.000
_cell.angle_alpha   90.00
_cell.angle_beta   90.00
_cell.angle_gamma   90.00
#
_symmetry.space_group_name_H-M   'P 1'
#
loop_
_entity.id
_entity.type
_entity.pdbx_description
1 polymer ?
#
loop_
_entity_poly.entity_id
_entity_poly.type
_entity_poly.pdbx_seq_one_letter_code
_entity_poly.pdbx_strand_id
1 'polypeptide(L)'
;MASAMADSPFKIVRDQLQKFLNEMRVLRVSAQEQVKAKAEEIKSQSLAPGKSQYSVSEVDAIIKNFKSSYSQVLNDVHLMIVTEGTTKIRTAIEQGFVKGEFITEEMLDQLQRYKKESERIPSLEKERDELNSKVKQLNKENALLQKELAEAQAYIQNIEGKISELAETAAIPKIDETLIKERDEVIRDKDREIQKLTLEKTNLQSEFNRIKIERDSYAKQIEGLESKLRVIRSESASKEDQFFEELQKQLEKARLTIFNLRNQIAENEDTIRNQKIDISQKANQIEALKIDLDHSKEEINKLKEENTHLKNELKLIQEKMKEQESDTSKISELGELEKELKQQIEEKDKIILEQQSKIETLENQVTELQVQLKEKDSDIERLAETMIELQQEISGKERELHAVQTQIDEFMLKIAEKDAESRELQERANNLSEEKEKIQKELEAQQEKIKELTSKLKETENELINTKVTLDKIEKQGTISSEEKYQYELDIQKLRKKIDTLSTSLKSLEGFLNTDPKYRILYILNDFSRALTVEELSKILSMRKEILMKYIYELDYFGYIKKAMDKGTLSIESTAVLSPPLVQEEKKEE
;
A
#
# COMPACT_ATOMS: atom_id res chain seq x y z
N MET A 1 -32.79 -117.04 103.92
CA MET A 1 -33.80 -118.11 103.71
C MET A 1 -35.17 -117.43 103.79
N ALA A 2 -36.10 -117.51 102.85
CA ALA A 2 -36.38 -118.59 101.90
C ALA A 2 -37.01 -118.05 100.57
N SER A 3 -36.53 -118.65 99.47
CA SER A 3 -37.18 -119.03 98.20
C SER A 3 -38.32 -118.19 97.60
N ALA A 4 -38.03 -117.73 96.37
CA ALA A 4 -38.90 -117.24 95.31
C ALA A 4 -40.26 -117.95 95.17
N MET A 5 -41.30 -117.16 94.89
CA MET A 5 -42.22 -117.48 93.81
C MET A 5 -42.36 -116.23 92.96
N ALA A 6 -41.60 -116.17 91.86
CA ALA A 6 -41.88 -115.24 90.79
C ALA A 6 -43.33 -115.48 90.34
N ASP A 7 -44.19 -114.48 90.50
CA ASP A 7 -45.55 -114.56 89.98
C ASP A 7 -45.43 -114.81 88.48
N SER A 8 -45.98 -115.94 88.03
CA SER A 8 -45.87 -116.37 86.64
C SER A 8 -46.21 -115.19 85.72
N PRO A 9 -45.44 -114.94 84.65
CA PRO A 9 -45.75 -113.90 83.66
C PRO A 9 -47.23 -113.89 83.23
N PHE A 10 -47.84 -115.07 83.17
CA PHE A 10 -49.26 -115.25 82.85
C PHE A 10 -50.22 -114.71 83.91
N LYS A 11 -49.83 -114.68 85.20
CA LYS A 11 -50.64 -114.06 86.27
C LYS A 11 -50.60 -112.54 86.18
N ILE A 12 -49.45 -111.94 85.86
CA ILE A 12 -49.32 -110.49 85.68
C ILE A 12 -50.16 -110.01 84.49
N VAL A 13 -50.11 -110.74 83.37
CA VAL A 13 -50.96 -110.47 82.19
C VAL A 13 -52.43 -110.59 82.55
N ARG A 14 -52.81 -111.61 83.35
CA ARG A 14 -54.19 -111.82 83.80
C ARG A 14 -54.73 -110.67 84.65
N ASP A 15 -53.94 -110.17 85.59
CA ASP A 15 -54.37 -109.07 86.46
C ASP A 15 -54.54 -107.76 85.67
N GLN A 16 -53.69 -107.49 84.67
CA GLN A 16 -53.87 -106.36 83.75
C GLN A 16 -55.13 -106.51 82.87
N LEU A 17 -55.39 -107.72 82.35
CA LEU A 17 -56.62 -108.02 81.63
C LEU A 17 -57.86 -107.78 82.51
N GLN A 18 -57.80 -108.12 83.80
CA GLN A 18 -58.91 -107.94 84.72
C GLN A 18 -59.17 -106.45 85.01
N LYS A 19 -58.12 -105.64 85.16
CA LYS A 19 -58.25 -104.17 85.27
C LYS A 19 -58.88 -103.58 84.01
N PHE A 20 -58.45 -104.03 82.84
CA PHE A 20 -59.01 -103.61 81.55
C PHE A 20 -60.50 -103.96 81.40
N LEU A 21 -60.93 -105.16 81.80
CA LEU A 21 -62.35 -105.57 81.74
C LEU A 21 -63.25 -104.63 82.56
N ASN A 22 -62.75 -104.10 83.68
CA ASN A 22 -63.48 -103.10 84.46
C ASN A 22 -63.59 -101.76 83.72
N GLU A 23 -62.53 -101.28 83.07
CA GLU A 23 -62.56 -100.04 82.29
C GLU A 23 -63.50 -100.14 81.08
N MET A 24 -63.52 -101.30 80.39
CA MET A 24 -64.48 -101.55 79.30
C MET A 24 -65.93 -101.56 79.77
N ARG A 25 -66.18 -102.03 81.00
CA ARG A 25 -67.51 -101.98 81.59
C ARG A 25 -67.98 -100.54 81.76
N VAL A 26 -67.11 -99.64 82.21
CA VAL A 26 -67.41 -98.20 82.34
C VAL A 26 -67.68 -97.57 80.97
N LEU A 27 -66.84 -97.85 79.96
CA LEU A 27 -67.02 -97.35 78.60
C LEU A 27 -68.38 -97.76 78.00
N ARG A 28 -68.75 -99.03 78.19
CA ARG A 28 -70.04 -99.55 77.72
C ARG A 28 -71.23 -98.81 78.35
N VAL A 29 -71.17 -98.49 79.63
CA VAL A 29 -72.24 -97.75 80.33
C VAL A 29 -72.36 -96.34 79.77
N SER A 30 -71.25 -95.62 79.62
CA SER A 30 -71.25 -94.27 79.02
C SER A 30 -71.80 -94.25 77.60
N ALA A 31 -71.47 -95.25 76.79
CA ALA A 31 -71.96 -95.35 75.41
C ALA A 31 -73.48 -95.63 75.36
N GLN A 32 -74.01 -96.44 76.27
CA GLN A 32 -75.45 -96.68 76.38
C GLN A 32 -76.23 -95.39 76.72
N GLU A 33 -75.68 -94.53 77.57
CA GLU A 33 -76.29 -93.22 77.89
C GLU A 33 -76.29 -92.29 76.68
N GLN A 34 -75.19 -92.22 75.91
CA GLN A 34 -75.13 -91.41 74.70
C GLN A 34 -76.16 -91.83 73.63
N VAL A 35 -76.34 -93.15 73.41
CA VAL A 35 -77.36 -93.64 72.47
C VAL A 35 -78.76 -93.21 72.94
N LYS A 36 -79.07 -93.34 74.23
CA LYS A 36 -80.37 -92.90 74.77
C LYS A 36 -80.61 -91.41 74.55
N ALA A 37 -79.63 -90.56 74.86
CA ALA A 37 -79.77 -89.11 74.71
C ALA A 37 -80.02 -88.71 73.24
N LYS A 38 -79.24 -89.25 72.29
CA LYS A 38 -79.42 -88.96 70.86
C LYS A 38 -80.71 -89.57 70.28
N ALA A 39 -81.21 -90.68 70.83
CA ALA A 39 -82.48 -91.27 70.41
C ALA A 39 -83.66 -90.35 70.70
N GLU A 40 -83.67 -89.71 71.88
CA GLU A 40 -84.70 -88.73 72.23
C GLU A 40 -84.62 -87.49 71.35
N GLU A 41 -83.41 -87.02 71.03
CA GLU A 41 -83.19 -85.90 70.13
C GLU A 41 -83.76 -86.19 68.73
N ILE A 42 -83.44 -87.34 68.12
CA ILE A 42 -83.97 -87.73 66.81
C ILE A 42 -85.49 -87.87 66.85
N LYS A 43 -86.06 -88.40 67.94
CA LYS A 43 -87.51 -88.50 68.12
C LYS A 43 -88.17 -87.13 68.14
N SER A 44 -87.56 -86.15 68.82
CA SER A 44 -88.07 -84.78 68.89
C SER A 44 -88.00 -84.06 67.54
N GLN A 45 -86.91 -84.25 66.78
CA GLN A 45 -86.70 -83.61 65.47
C GLN A 45 -87.58 -84.22 64.36
N SER A 46 -87.99 -85.48 64.51
CA SER A 46 -88.79 -86.18 63.49
C SER A 46 -90.27 -85.80 63.52
N LEU A 47 -90.74 -85.11 64.57
CA LEU A 47 -92.12 -84.64 64.71
C LEU A 47 -92.19 -83.12 64.49
N ALA A 48 -92.95 -82.70 63.47
CA ALA A 48 -93.16 -81.28 63.19
C ALA A 48 -93.98 -80.59 64.30
N PRO A 49 -93.49 -79.48 64.90
CA PRO A 49 -94.23 -78.76 65.94
C PRO A 49 -95.58 -78.28 65.44
N GLY A 50 -96.66 -78.54 66.20
CA GLY A 50 -98.00 -78.00 65.95
C GLY A 50 -98.88 -78.78 64.97
N LYS A 51 -98.39 -79.86 64.35
CA LYS A 51 -99.19 -80.74 63.49
C LYS A 51 -99.82 -81.87 64.33
N SER A 52 -101.15 -81.86 64.48
CA SER A 52 -101.86 -82.83 65.34
C SER A 52 -102.28 -84.11 64.63
N GLN A 53 -102.21 -84.16 63.30
CA GLN A 53 -102.56 -85.33 62.48
C GLN A 53 -101.54 -85.50 61.35
N TYR A 54 -101.05 -86.73 61.17
CA TYR A 54 -100.15 -87.12 60.09
C TYR A 54 -100.87 -88.12 59.18
N SER A 55 -100.63 -88.03 57.87
CA SER A 55 -101.10 -89.07 56.95
C SER A 55 -100.30 -90.37 57.15
N VAL A 56 -100.84 -91.49 56.69
CA VAL A 56 -100.13 -92.79 56.75
C VAL A 56 -98.76 -92.71 56.06
N SER A 57 -98.68 -92.04 54.91
CA SER A 57 -97.41 -91.87 54.18
C SER A 57 -96.41 -90.97 54.92
N GLU A 58 -96.88 -89.95 55.63
CA GLU A 58 -96.04 -89.10 56.47
C GLU A 58 -95.50 -89.86 57.69
N VAL A 59 -96.35 -90.69 58.32
CA VAL A 59 -95.92 -91.56 59.42
C VAL A 59 -94.86 -92.56 58.94
N ASP A 60 -95.05 -93.19 57.77
CA ASP A 60 -94.06 -94.10 57.19
C ASP A 60 -92.73 -93.40 56.90
N ALA A 61 -92.77 -92.17 56.37
CA ALA A 61 -91.58 -91.37 56.12
C ALA A 61 -90.85 -91.01 57.44
N ILE A 62 -91.60 -90.60 58.47
CA ILE A 62 -91.07 -90.30 59.80
C ILE A 62 -90.42 -91.55 60.41
N ILE A 63 -91.09 -92.70 60.39
CA ILE A 63 -90.56 -93.97 60.90
C ILE A 63 -89.29 -94.36 60.16
N LYS A 64 -89.26 -94.22 58.84
CA LYS A 64 -88.08 -94.55 58.02
C LYS A 64 -86.89 -93.64 58.34
N ASN A 65 -87.13 -92.33 58.47
CA ASN A 65 -86.09 -91.38 58.86
C ASN A 65 -85.59 -91.64 60.28
N PHE A 66 -86.48 -91.81 61.25
CA PHE A 66 -86.12 -92.15 62.62
C PHE A 66 -85.26 -93.42 62.66
N LYS A 67 -85.67 -94.48 61.95
CA LYS A 67 -84.92 -95.74 61.88
C LYS A 67 -83.54 -95.55 61.25
N SER A 68 -83.44 -94.75 60.19
CA SER A 68 -82.17 -94.44 59.51
C SER A 68 -81.22 -93.67 60.44
N SER A 69 -81.68 -92.56 61.02
CA SER A 69 -80.88 -91.72 61.92
C SER A 69 -80.48 -92.46 63.20
N TYR A 70 -81.40 -93.24 63.77
CA TYR A 70 -81.11 -94.05 64.95
C TYR A 70 -80.07 -95.14 64.64
N SER A 71 -80.14 -95.77 63.46
CA SER A 71 -79.13 -96.75 63.02
C SER A 71 -77.76 -96.10 62.85
N GLN A 72 -77.71 -94.87 62.33
CA GLN A 72 -76.46 -94.12 62.18
C GLN A 72 -75.81 -93.82 63.54
N VAL A 73 -76.60 -93.36 64.53
CA VAL A 73 -76.11 -93.16 65.90
C VAL A 73 -75.59 -94.47 66.50
N LEU A 74 -76.30 -95.57 66.29
CA LEU A 74 -75.87 -96.87 66.78
C LEU A 74 -74.52 -97.28 66.16
N ASN A 75 -74.33 -97.04 64.86
CA ASN A 75 -73.07 -97.27 64.17
C ASN A 75 -71.95 -96.37 64.67
N ASP A 76 -72.21 -95.07 64.89
CA ASP A 76 -71.21 -94.13 65.40
C ASP A 76 -70.74 -94.53 66.80
N VAL A 77 -71.68 -94.85 67.69
CA VAL A 77 -71.36 -95.31 69.04
C VAL A 77 -70.69 -96.67 69.00
N HIS A 78 -71.11 -97.58 68.12
CA HIS A 78 -70.43 -98.86 67.95
C HIS A 78 -69.00 -98.67 67.47
N LEU A 79 -68.78 -97.78 66.49
CA LEU A 79 -67.46 -97.46 65.96
C LEU A 79 -66.58 -96.84 67.05
N MET A 80 -67.13 -95.96 67.90
CA MET A 80 -66.45 -95.40 69.06
C MET A 80 -66.06 -96.49 70.07
N ILE A 81 -66.98 -97.38 70.46
CA ILE A 81 -66.67 -98.52 71.36
C ILE A 81 -65.59 -99.41 70.74
N VAL A 82 -65.66 -99.66 69.43
CA VAL A 82 -64.66 -100.48 68.73
C VAL A 82 -63.32 -99.78 68.70
N THR A 83 -63.23 -98.51 68.30
CA THR A 83 -61.95 -97.79 68.24
C THR A 83 -61.33 -97.61 69.62
N GLU A 84 -62.10 -97.11 70.60
CA GLU A 84 -61.59 -96.87 71.94
C GLU A 84 -61.33 -98.18 72.70
N GLY A 85 -62.21 -99.18 72.52
CA GLY A 85 -62.04 -100.52 73.05
C GLY A 85 -60.81 -101.22 72.46
N THR A 86 -60.63 -101.23 71.14
CA THR A 86 -59.45 -101.81 70.49
C THR A 86 -58.17 -101.12 70.93
N THR A 87 -58.20 -99.80 71.14
CA THR A 87 -57.04 -99.05 71.63
C THR A 87 -56.70 -99.47 73.07
N LYS A 88 -57.69 -99.53 73.97
CA LYS A 88 -57.48 -99.97 75.36
C LYS A 88 -57.09 -101.46 75.46
N ILE A 89 -57.65 -102.33 74.62
CA ILE A 89 -57.22 -103.75 74.51
C ILE A 89 -55.75 -103.81 74.15
N ARG A 90 -55.35 -103.08 73.11
CA ARG A 90 -53.97 -103.05 72.64
C ARG A 90 -53.04 -102.56 73.76
N THR A 91 -53.35 -101.44 74.40
CA THR A 91 -52.51 -100.91 75.49
C THR A 91 -52.42 -101.86 76.68
N ALA A 92 -53.53 -102.50 77.08
CA ALA A 92 -53.51 -103.47 78.18
C ALA A 92 -52.70 -104.73 77.84
N ILE A 93 -52.79 -105.23 76.60
CA ILE A 93 -51.97 -106.32 76.09
C ILE A 93 -50.50 -105.89 76.10
N GLU A 94 -50.16 -104.79 75.44
CA GLU A 94 -48.78 -104.29 75.35
C GLU A 94 -48.16 -104.10 76.75
N GLN A 95 -48.86 -103.47 77.69
CA GLN A 95 -48.40 -103.32 79.07
C GLN A 95 -48.32 -104.65 79.83
N GLY A 96 -49.24 -105.59 79.59
CA GLY A 96 -49.20 -106.93 80.17
C GLY A 96 -48.00 -107.73 79.69
N PHE A 97 -47.71 -107.69 78.39
CA PHE A 97 -46.57 -108.39 77.78
C PHE A 97 -45.24 -107.78 78.21
N VAL A 98 -45.15 -106.45 78.36
CA VAL A 98 -43.97 -105.77 78.91
C VAL A 98 -43.77 -106.14 80.39
N LYS A 99 -44.81 -106.04 81.23
CA LYS A 99 -44.70 -106.38 82.66
C LYS A 99 -44.49 -107.87 82.94
N GLY A 100 -44.92 -108.74 82.02
CA GLY A 100 -44.63 -110.17 82.05
C GLY A 100 -43.27 -110.54 81.46
N GLU A 101 -42.43 -109.56 81.11
CA GLU A 101 -41.09 -109.75 80.50
C GLU A 101 -41.08 -110.54 79.18
N PHE A 102 -42.22 -110.65 78.49
CA PHE A 102 -42.28 -111.33 77.19
C PHE A 102 -41.67 -110.51 76.05
N ILE A 103 -41.69 -109.19 76.18
CA ILE A 103 -41.06 -108.22 75.27
C ILE A 103 -40.44 -107.11 76.11
N THR A 104 -39.29 -106.58 75.68
CA THR A 104 -38.70 -105.41 76.35
C THR A 104 -39.37 -104.13 75.88
N GLU A 105 -39.33 -103.09 76.72
CA GLU A 105 -39.89 -101.77 76.40
C GLU A 105 -39.23 -101.15 75.16
N GLU A 106 -37.94 -101.44 74.94
CA GLU A 106 -37.18 -101.01 73.76
C GLU A 106 -37.69 -101.64 72.44
N MET A 107 -38.12 -102.91 72.47
CA MET A 107 -38.72 -103.57 71.31
C MET A 107 -40.09 -102.95 70.96
N LEU A 108 -40.85 -102.50 71.96
CA LEU A 108 -42.13 -101.81 71.75
C LEU A 108 -41.91 -100.44 71.10
N ASP A 109 -40.89 -99.70 71.56
CA ASP A 109 -40.51 -98.39 71.01
C ASP A 109 -40.04 -98.47 69.56
N GLN A 110 -39.28 -99.49 69.19
CA GLN A 110 -38.88 -99.73 67.79
C GLN A 110 -40.10 -100.01 66.90
N LEU A 111 -41.06 -100.81 67.39
CA LEU A 111 -42.29 -101.09 66.65
C LEU A 111 -43.15 -99.83 66.45
N GLN A 112 -43.14 -98.91 67.42
CA GLN A 112 -43.80 -97.61 67.30
C GLN A 112 -43.08 -96.68 66.30
N ARG A 113 -41.73 -96.69 66.26
CA ARG A 113 -40.96 -95.94 65.26
C ARG A 113 -41.27 -96.38 63.83
N TYR A 114 -41.28 -97.70 63.57
CA TYR A 114 -41.62 -98.22 62.25
C TYR A 114 -43.05 -97.90 61.81
N LYS A 115 -44.02 -97.84 62.74
CA LYS A 115 -45.37 -97.37 62.42
C LYS A 115 -45.40 -95.89 62.01
N LYS A 116 -44.66 -95.04 62.72
CA LYS A 116 -44.60 -93.60 62.43
C LYS A 116 -43.93 -93.31 61.08
N GLU A 117 -42.96 -94.13 60.68
CA GLU A 117 -42.38 -94.09 59.34
C GLU A 117 -43.36 -94.59 58.26
N SER A 118 -44.13 -95.66 58.54
CA SER A 118 -45.15 -96.17 57.62
C SER A 118 -46.26 -95.15 57.32
N GLU A 119 -46.63 -94.29 58.27
CA GLU A 119 -47.62 -93.22 58.06
C GLU A 119 -47.14 -92.11 57.11
N ARG A 120 -45.82 -92.03 56.86
CA ARG A 120 -45.18 -91.02 56.00
C ARG A 120 -45.06 -91.45 54.53
N ILE A 121 -45.28 -92.73 54.24
CA ILE A 121 -45.17 -93.32 52.90
C ILE A 121 -46.19 -92.72 51.91
N PRO A 122 -47.50 -92.57 52.25
CA PRO A 122 -48.48 -92.06 51.30
C PRO A 122 -48.25 -90.60 50.89
N SER A 123 -47.73 -89.77 51.81
CA SER A 123 -47.38 -88.38 51.51
C SER A 123 -46.20 -88.26 50.56
N LEU A 124 -45.19 -89.13 50.71
CA LEU A 124 -44.01 -89.14 49.85
C LEU A 124 -44.32 -89.70 48.46
N GLU A 125 -45.22 -90.68 48.35
CA GLU A 125 -45.72 -91.18 47.06
C GLU A 125 -46.43 -90.08 46.26
N LYS A 126 -47.23 -89.26 46.93
CA LYS A 126 -47.93 -88.13 46.30
C LYS A 126 -46.97 -87.06 45.80
N GLU A 127 -45.97 -86.69 46.59
CA GLU A 127 -44.92 -85.73 46.20
C GLU A 127 -44.08 -86.24 45.02
N ARG A 128 -43.78 -87.54 44.99
CA ARG A 128 -43.07 -88.20 43.90
C ARG A 128 -43.86 -88.17 42.58
N ASP A 129 -45.18 -88.36 42.64
CA ASP A 129 -46.02 -88.32 41.44
C ASP A 129 -46.20 -86.90 40.89
N GLU A 130 -46.29 -85.89 41.76
CA GLU A 130 -46.29 -84.48 41.35
C GLU A 130 -44.96 -84.08 40.68
N LEU A 131 -43.82 -84.47 41.25
CA LEU A 131 -42.50 -84.23 40.65
C LEU A 131 -42.35 -84.92 39.28
N ASN A 132 -42.84 -86.15 39.14
CA ASN A 132 -42.81 -86.87 37.86
C ASN A 132 -43.65 -86.18 36.77
N SER A 133 -44.79 -85.59 37.13
CA SER A 133 -45.59 -84.81 36.18
C SER A 133 -44.83 -83.58 35.68
N LYS A 134 -44.10 -82.91 36.58
CA LYS A 134 -43.29 -81.72 36.26
C LYS A 134 -42.08 -82.04 35.39
N VAL A 135 -41.41 -83.17 35.65
CA VAL A 135 -40.32 -83.69 34.79
C VAL A 135 -40.82 -83.97 33.37
N LYS A 136 -42.00 -84.57 33.21
CA LYS A 136 -42.58 -84.80 31.88
C LYS A 136 -42.87 -83.50 31.12
N GLN A 137 -43.28 -82.45 31.83
CA GLN A 137 -43.53 -81.14 31.22
C GLN A 137 -42.24 -80.48 30.76
N LEU A 138 -41.21 -80.44 31.63
CA LEU A 138 -39.90 -79.89 31.30
C LEU A 138 -39.23 -80.62 30.13
N ASN A 139 -39.39 -81.94 30.02
CA ASN A 139 -38.85 -82.70 28.88
C ASN A 139 -39.50 -82.32 27.54
N LYS A 140 -40.80 -81.98 27.52
CA LYS A 140 -41.46 -81.48 26.31
C LYS A 140 -40.95 -80.10 25.90
N GLU A 141 -40.75 -79.22 26.88
CA GLU A 141 -40.22 -77.88 26.66
C GLU A 141 -38.77 -77.91 26.16
N ASN A 142 -37.94 -78.78 26.72
CA ASN A 142 -36.56 -78.97 26.29
C ASN A 142 -36.47 -79.51 24.84
N ALA A 143 -37.38 -80.39 24.43
CA ALA A 143 -37.44 -80.87 23.05
C ALA A 143 -37.83 -79.76 22.05
N LEU A 144 -38.69 -78.82 22.45
CA LEU A 144 -39.05 -77.65 21.64
C LEU A 144 -37.85 -76.70 21.48
N LEU A 145 -37.17 -76.36 22.58
CA LEU A 145 -35.99 -75.49 22.57
C LEU A 145 -34.84 -76.09 21.75
N GLN A 146 -34.63 -77.42 21.79
CA GLN A 146 -33.64 -78.08 20.94
C GLN A 146 -33.96 -77.94 19.44
N LYS A 147 -35.25 -77.94 19.08
CA LYS A 147 -35.67 -77.72 17.69
C LYS A 147 -35.39 -76.27 17.24
N GLU A 148 -35.75 -75.29 18.07
CA GLU A 148 -35.49 -73.87 17.79
C GLU A 148 -33.99 -73.57 17.69
N LEU A 149 -33.16 -74.20 18.53
CA LEU A 149 -31.70 -74.07 18.48
C LEU A 149 -31.13 -74.59 17.15
N ALA A 150 -31.62 -75.73 16.65
CA ALA A 150 -31.17 -76.31 15.39
C ALA A 150 -31.53 -75.42 14.20
N GLU A 151 -32.72 -74.79 14.22
CA GLU A 151 -33.15 -73.84 13.18
C GLU A 151 -32.28 -72.57 13.19
N ALA A 152 -31.94 -72.03 14.36
CA ALA A 152 -31.05 -70.88 14.49
C ALA A 152 -29.61 -71.18 14.00
N GLN A 153 -29.09 -72.38 14.28
CA GLN A 153 -27.76 -72.80 13.82
C GLN A 153 -27.68 -72.92 12.28
N ALA A 154 -28.73 -73.45 11.65
CA ALA A 154 -28.81 -73.53 10.18
C ALA A 154 -28.84 -72.13 9.54
N TYR A 155 -29.49 -71.15 10.17
CA TYR A 155 -29.52 -69.77 9.71
C TYR A 155 -28.14 -69.08 9.81
N ILE A 156 -27.41 -69.30 10.90
CA ILE A 156 -26.04 -68.76 11.07
C ILE A 156 -25.09 -69.30 9.99
N GLN A 157 -25.12 -70.60 9.71
CA GLN A 157 -24.26 -71.18 8.66
C GLN A 157 -24.53 -70.58 7.27
N ASN A 158 -25.79 -70.22 6.97
CA ASN A 158 -26.14 -69.54 5.73
C ASN A 158 -25.50 -68.15 5.63
N ILE A 159 -25.51 -67.38 6.73
CA ILE A 159 -24.89 -66.06 6.79
C ILE A 159 -23.36 -66.17 6.67
N GLU A 160 -22.74 -67.13 7.34
CA GLU A 160 -21.29 -67.37 7.23
C GLU A 160 -20.88 -67.70 5.79
N GLY A 161 -21.67 -68.51 5.06
CA GLY A 161 -21.48 -68.76 3.64
C GLY A 161 -21.50 -67.49 2.79
N LYS A 162 -22.46 -66.58 3.04
CA LYS A 162 -22.53 -65.28 2.33
C LYS A 162 -21.37 -64.34 2.67
N ILE A 163 -20.87 -64.39 3.90
CA ILE A 163 -19.68 -63.62 4.31
C ILE A 163 -18.43 -64.13 3.56
N SER A 164 -18.28 -65.45 3.40
CA SER A 164 -17.20 -66.04 2.61
C SER A 164 -17.25 -65.64 1.14
N GLU A 165 -18.43 -65.62 0.50
CA GLU A 165 -18.57 -65.17 -0.89
C GLU A 165 -18.23 -63.68 -1.06
N LEU A 166 -18.66 -62.82 -0.12
CA LEU A 166 -18.31 -61.40 -0.14
C LEU A 166 -16.82 -61.17 0.07
N ALA A 167 -16.17 -61.98 0.92
CA ALA A 167 -14.72 -61.89 1.17
C ALA A 167 -13.88 -62.27 -0.06
N GLU A 168 -14.33 -63.23 -0.88
CA GLU A 168 -13.65 -63.58 -2.14
C GLU A 168 -13.80 -62.51 -3.23
N THR A 169 -14.92 -61.79 -3.27
CA THR A 169 -15.12 -60.67 -4.22
C THR A 169 -14.39 -59.38 -3.85
N ALA A 170 -13.85 -59.27 -2.62
CA ALA A 170 -13.13 -58.11 -2.11
C ALA A 170 -11.60 -58.19 -2.29
N ALA A 171 -11.12 -58.82 -3.35
CA ALA A 171 -9.70 -58.76 -3.73
C ALA A 171 -9.34 -57.33 -4.17
N ILE A 172 -8.71 -56.58 -3.26
CA ILE A 172 -8.13 -55.26 -3.51
C ILE A 172 -7.16 -55.35 -4.72
N PRO A 173 -7.30 -54.51 -5.76
CA PRO A 173 -6.36 -54.51 -6.87
C PRO A 173 -4.96 -54.13 -6.38
N LYS A 174 -3.94 -54.89 -6.81
CA LYS A 174 -2.52 -54.56 -6.58
C LYS A 174 -2.25 -53.12 -7.04
N ILE A 175 -1.79 -52.27 -6.13
CA ILE A 175 -1.28 -50.92 -6.45
C ILE A 175 -0.06 -51.08 -7.36
N ASP A 176 -0.07 -50.37 -8.50
CA ASP A 176 1.00 -50.42 -9.50
C ASP A 176 2.27 -49.73 -8.98
N GLU A 177 3.33 -50.53 -8.77
CA GLU A 177 4.60 -50.10 -8.20
C GLU A 177 5.37 -49.13 -9.14
N THR A 178 5.02 -49.08 -10.42
CA THR A 178 5.61 -48.17 -11.40
C THR A 178 5.17 -46.72 -11.18
N LEU A 179 3.87 -46.51 -10.94
CA LEU A 179 3.28 -45.21 -10.59
C LEU A 179 3.89 -44.61 -9.31
N ILE A 180 4.27 -45.46 -8.35
CA ILE A 180 4.93 -45.01 -7.12
C ILE A 180 6.34 -44.48 -7.42
N LYS A 181 7.10 -45.17 -8.29
CA LYS A 181 8.45 -44.74 -8.69
C LYS A 181 8.43 -43.45 -9.48
N GLU A 182 7.50 -43.31 -10.43
CA GLU A 182 7.33 -42.07 -11.21
C GLU A 182 6.96 -40.89 -10.31
N ARG A 183 6.04 -41.08 -9.37
CA ARG A 183 5.70 -40.05 -8.37
C ARG A 183 6.93 -39.64 -7.57
N ASP A 184 7.72 -40.59 -7.09
CA ASP A 184 8.89 -40.30 -6.26
C ASP A 184 10.01 -39.59 -7.03
N GLU A 185 10.14 -39.87 -8.33
CA GLU A 185 11.08 -39.16 -9.21
C GLU A 185 10.64 -37.72 -9.46
N VAL A 186 9.35 -37.48 -9.72
CA VAL A 186 8.77 -36.13 -9.83
C VAL A 186 8.96 -35.35 -8.53
N ILE A 187 8.78 -35.98 -7.37
CA ILE A 187 9.02 -35.34 -6.06
C ILE A 187 10.49 -34.91 -5.94
N ARG A 188 11.44 -35.78 -6.30
CA ARG A 188 12.88 -35.42 -6.24
C ARG A 188 13.25 -34.28 -7.17
N ASP A 189 12.69 -34.26 -8.37
CA ASP A 189 12.98 -33.18 -9.32
C ASP A 189 12.38 -31.86 -8.84
N LYS A 190 11.18 -31.89 -8.26
CA LYS A 190 10.59 -30.71 -7.62
C LYS A 190 11.38 -30.25 -6.39
N ASP A 191 11.92 -31.16 -5.59
CA ASP A 191 12.79 -30.82 -4.46
C ASP A 191 14.09 -30.15 -4.92
N ARG A 192 14.71 -30.63 -6.01
CA ARG A 192 15.89 -29.98 -6.62
C ARG A 192 15.57 -28.58 -7.13
N GLU A 193 14.42 -28.41 -7.77
CA GLU A 193 13.95 -27.11 -8.26
C GLU A 193 13.72 -26.14 -7.10
N ILE A 194 13.07 -26.59 -6.02
CA ILE A 194 12.86 -25.82 -4.79
C ILE A 194 14.20 -25.38 -4.18
N GLN A 195 15.21 -26.27 -4.12
CA GLN A 195 16.54 -25.91 -3.60
C GLN A 195 17.22 -24.84 -4.45
N LYS A 196 17.16 -24.96 -5.78
CA LYS A 196 17.74 -23.97 -6.70
C LYS A 196 17.08 -22.60 -6.52
N LEU A 197 15.75 -22.56 -6.50
CA LEU A 197 14.99 -21.33 -6.27
C LEU A 197 15.24 -20.72 -4.88
N THR A 198 15.45 -21.55 -3.86
CA THR A 198 15.79 -21.09 -2.52
C THR A 198 17.16 -20.40 -2.48
N LEU A 199 18.14 -20.95 -3.20
CA LEU A 199 19.47 -20.35 -3.31
C LEU A 199 19.40 -19.01 -4.05
N GLU A 200 18.67 -18.96 -5.16
CA GLU A 200 18.46 -17.75 -5.96
C GLU A 200 17.77 -16.64 -5.16
N LYS A 201 16.71 -16.99 -4.41
CA LYS A 201 16.04 -16.08 -3.47
C LYS A 201 17.02 -15.49 -2.45
N THR A 202 17.93 -16.30 -1.92
CA THR A 202 18.91 -15.87 -0.92
C THR A 202 19.95 -14.91 -1.51
N ASN A 203 20.38 -15.17 -2.74
CA ASN A 203 21.30 -14.29 -3.47
C ASN A 203 20.64 -12.94 -3.80
N LEU A 204 19.42 -12.96 -4.35
CA LEU A 204 18.65 -11.74 -4.64
C LEU A 204 18.39 -10.92 -3.37
N GLN A 205 18.10 -11.58 -2.24
CA GLN A 205 17.94 -10.90 -0.95
C GLN A 205 19.23 -10.20 -0.52
N SER A 206 20.39 -10.81 -0.76
CA SER A 206 21.70 -10.24 -0.43
C SER A 206 22.04 -9.04 -1.32
N GLU A 207 21.77 -9.13 -2.63
CA GLU A 207 21.92 -8.02 -3.57
C GLU A 207 21.00 -6.86 -3.22
N PHE A 208 19.73 -7.15 -2.89
CA PHE A 208 18.77 -6.14 -2.44
C PHE A 208 19.29 -5.39 -1.21
N ASN A 209 19.82 -6.11 -0.22
CA ASN A 209 20.39 -5.50 0.98
C ASN A 209 21.60 -4.60 0.66
N ARG A 210 22.46 -5.04 -0.27
CA ARG A 210 23.61 -4.23 -0.71
C ARG A 210 23.17 -2.95 -1.41
N ILE A 211 22.26 -3.06 -2.39
CA ILE A 211 21.73 -1.90 -3.11
C ILE A 211 21.02 -0.93 -2.15
N LYS A 212 20.32 -1.44 -1.14
CA LYS A 212 19.70 -0.61 -0.10
C LYS A 212 20.73 0.20 0.68
N ILE A 213 21.86 -0.40 1.06
CA ILE A 213 22.96 0.30 1.74
C ILE A 213 23.58 1.37 0.83
N GLU A 214 23.83 1.04 -0.45
CA GLU A 214 24.38 1.99 -1.42
C GLU A 214 23.44 3.18 -1.63
N ARG A 215 22.13 2.93 -1.78
CA ARG A 215 21.09 3.97 -1.84
C ARG A 215 21.11 4.88 -0.61
N ASP A 216 21.18 4.30 0.60
CA ASP A 216 21.19 5.08 1.85
C ASP A 216 22.45 5.93 1.98
N SER A 217 23.59 5.45 1.47
CA SER A 217 24.83 6.23 1.36
C SER A 217 24.68 7.40 0.39
N TYR A 218 24.12 7.17 -0.80
CA TYR A 218 23.89 8.25 -1.78
C TYR A 218 22.88 9.28 -1.27
N ALA A 219 21.83 8.86 -0.56
CA ALA A 219 20.87 9.79 0.06
C ALA A 219 21.56 10.75 1.04
N LYS A 220 22.46 10.25 1.89
CA LYS A 220 23.26 11.09 2.80
C LYS A 220 24.20 12.05 2.07
N GLN A 221 24.78 11.61 0.95
CA GLN A 221 25.63 12.49 0.13
C GLN A 221 24.83 13.62 -0.51
N ILE A 222 23.62 13.33 -1.01
CA ILE A 222 22.70 14.33 -1.57
C ILE A 222 22.34 15.36 -0.50
N GLU A 223 21.93 14.93 0.69
CA GLU A 223 21.61 15.82 1.81
C GLU A 223 22.80 16.73 2.18
N GLY A 224 24.01 16.17 2.19
CA GLY A 224 25.25 16.92 2.38
C GLY A 224 25.51 17.96 1.28
N LEU A 225 25.27 17.63 0.02
CA LEU A 225 25.42 18.56 -1.10
C LEU A 225 24.36 19.66 -1.09
N GLU A 226 23.11 19.34 -0.78
CA GLU A 226 22.02 20.30 -0.65
C GLU A 226 22.30 21.33 0.45
N SER A 227 22.85 20.89 1.59
CA SER A 227 23.25 21.80 2.67
C SER A 227 24.34 22.77 2.22
N LYS A 228 25.36 22.30 1.49
CA LYS A 228 26.42 23.14 0.93
C LYS A 228 25.88 24.13 -0.10
N LEU A 229 24.97 23.67 -0.98
CA LEU A 229 24.31 24.52 -1.97
C LEU A 229 23.52 25.65 -1.31
N ARG A 230 22.84 25.37 -0.19
CA ARG A 230 22.10 26.38 0.57
C ARG A 230 23.04 27.44 1.17
N VAL A 231 24.17 27.02 1.74
CA VAL A 231 25.19 27.93 2.29
C VAL A 231 25.76 28.81 1.17
N ILE A 232 26.21 28.21 0.05
CA ILE A 232 26.77 28.95 -1.08
C ILE A 232 25.77 29.98 -1.64
N ARG A 233 24.49 29.60 -1.78
CA ARG A 233 23.45 30.54 -2.22
C ARG A 233 23.28 31.70 -1.25
N SER A 234 23.29 31.45 0.05
CA SER A 234 23.19 32.52 1.06
C SER A 234 24.41 33.44 1.08
N GLU A 235 25.62 32.89 0.92
CA GLU A 235 26.85 33.67 0.83
C GLU A 235 26.90 34.50 -0.45
N SER A 236 26.44 33.95 -1.58
CA SER A 236 26.36 34.67 -2.85
C SER A 236 25.41 35.87 -2.75
N ALA A 237 24.19 35.65 -2.24
CA ALA A 237 23.22 36.73 -2.04
C ALA A 237 23.77 37.82 -1.10
N SER A 238 24.37 37.42 0.02
CA SER A 238 24.98 38.39 0.95
C SER A 238 26.12 39.20 0.32
N LYS A 239 26.93 38.60 -0.55
CA LYS A 239 28.02 39.30 -1.25
C LYS A 239 27.48 40.25 -2.32
N GLU A 240 26.42 39.85 -3.04
CA GLU A 240 25.74 40.72 -3.99
C GLU A 240 25.17 41.96 -3.30
N ASP A 241 24.50 41.79 -2.15
CA ASP A 241 23.96 42.90 -1.35
C ASP A 241 25.07 43.85 -0.89
N GLN A 242 26.17 43.30 -0.35
CA GLN A 242 27.33 44.11 0.08
C GLN A 242 27.97 44.87 -1.07
N PHE A 243 28.12 44.23 -2.24
CA PHE A 243 28.70 44.86 -3.41
C PHE A 243 27.80 45.97 -3.97
N PHE A 244 26.49 45.75 -3.98
CA PHE A 244 25.52 46.75 -4.39
C PHE A 244 25.52 47.97 -3.46
N GLU A 245 25.58 47.75 -2.15
CA GLU A 245 25.64 48.83 -1.17
C GLU A 245 26.94 49.66 -1.30
N GLU A 246 28.07 49.00 -1.53
CA GLU A 246 29.36 49.68 -1.76
C GLU A 246 29.34 50.51 -3.06
N LEU A 247 28.80 49.96 -4.15
CA LEU A 247 28.63 50.70 -5.41
C LEU A 247 27.71 51.91 -5.24
N GLN A 248 26.63 51.80 -4.47
CA GLN A 248 25.76 52.94 -4.16
C GLN A 248 26.50 54.02 -3.37
N LYS A 249 27.30 53.66 -2.37
CA LYS A 249 28.13 54.61 -1.60
C LYS A 249 29.13 55.34 -2.50
N GLN A 250 29.78 54.61 -3.40
CA GLN A 250 30.72 55.20 -4.36
C GLN A 250 30.02 56.13 -5.35
N LEU A 251 28.84 55.72 -5.85
CA LEU A 251 28.03 56.55 -6.75
C LEU A 251 27.63 57.86 -6.08
N GLU A 252 27.18 57.83 -4.83
CA GLU A 252 26.81 59.07 -4.13
C GLU A 252 28.01 59.97 -3.83
N LYS A 253 29.15 59.38 -3.48
CA LYS A 253 30.38 60.15 -3.32
C LYS A 253 30.79 60.83 -4.64
N ALA A 254 30.66 60.14 -5.77
CA ALA A 254 30.94 60.71 -7.09
C ALA A 254 29.94 61.83 -7.44
N ARG A 255 28.64 61.64 -7.17
CA ARG A 255 27.60 62.67 -7.36
C ARG A 255 27.89 63.93 -6.56
N LEU A 256 28.25 63.77 -5.28
CA LEU A 256 28.62 64.90 -4.41
C LEU A 256 29.86 65.65 -4.94
N THR A 257 30.84 64.90 -5.45
CA THR A 257 32.06 65.47 -6.03
C THR A 257 31.74 66.26 -7.30
N ILE A 258 30.91 65.71 -8.20
CA ILE A 258 30.46 66.39 -9.42
C ILE A 258 29.68 67.67 -9.06
N PHE A 259 28.81 67.61 -8.06
CA PHE A 259 28.06 68.78 -7.58
C PHE A 259 29.00 69.90 -7.11
N ASN A 260 30.00 69.56 -6.28
CA ASN A 260 30.98 70.54 -5.80
C ASN A 260 31.81 71.14 -6.93
N LEU A 261 32.26 70.32 -7.89
CA LEU A 261 33.01 70.78 -9.06
C LEU A 261 32.17 71.71 -9.94
N ARG A 262 30.88 71.41 -10.14
CA ARG A 262 29.97 72.30 -10.88
C ARG A 262 29.83 73.67 -10.22
N ASN A 263 29.72 73.71 -8.89
CA ASN A 263 29.65 74.99 -8.16
C ASN A 263 30.96 75.78 -8.31
N GLN A 264 32.12 75.13 -8.19
CA GLN A 264 33.42 75.78 -8.40
C GLN A 264 33.58 76.31 -9.83
N ILE A 265 33.11 75.58 -10.84
CA ILE A 265 33.12 76.05 -12.23
C ILE A 265 32.26 77.31 -12.37
N ALA A 266 31.04 77.33 -11.80
CA ALA A 266 30.18 78.51 -11.85
C ALA A 266 30.81 79.75 -11.19
N GLU A 267 31.43 79.58 -10.01
CA GLU A 267 32.16 80.66 -9.32
C GLU A 267 33.34 81.20 -10.15
N ASN A 268 34.08 80.29 -10.79
CA ASN A 268 35.18 80.66 -11.67
C ASN A 268 34.70 81.37 -12.94
N GLU A 269 33.59 80.92 -13.53
CA GLU A 269 32.96 81.58 -14.70
C GLU A 269 32.53 83.02 -14.37
N ASP A 270 31.90 83.23 -13.20
CA ASP A 270 31.54 84.57 -12.73
C ASP A 270 32.78 85.44 -12.50
N THR A 271 33.85 84.87 -11.94
CA THR A 271 35.12 85.57 -11.74
C THR A 271 35.75 85.99 -13.07
N ILE A 272 35.80 85.08 -14.05
CA ILE A 272 36.31 85.36 -15.40
C ILE A 272 35.46 86.44 -16.07
N ARG A 273 34.13 86.38 -15.94
CA ARG A 273 33.21 87.38 -16.49
C ARG A 273 33.48 88.77 -15.90
N ASN A 274 33.67 88.86 -14.59
CA ASN A 274 33.99 90.12 -13.92
C ASN A 274 35.36 90.66 -14.35
N GLN A 275 36.38 89.81 -14.44
CA GLN A 275 37.70 90.19 -14.93
C GLN A 275 37.64 90.70 -16.39
N LYS A 276 36.84 90.07 -17.24
CA LYS A 276 36.65 90.50 -18.64
C LYS A 276 36.02 91.89 -18.73
N ILE A 277 35.05 92.19 -17.85
CA ILE A 277 34.46 93.53 -17.75
C ILE A 277 35.51 94.57 -17.31
N ASP A 278 36.30 94.27 -16.27
CA ASP A 278 37.36 95.18 -15.79
C ASP A 278 38.42 95.46 -16.87
N ILE A 279 38.87 94.41 -17.58
CA ILE A 279 39.81 94.56 -18.70
C ILE A 279 39.23 95.47 -19.79
N SER A 280 37.96 95.29 -20.16
CA SER A 280 37.31 96.14 -21.15
C SER A 280 37.23 97.60 -20.70
N GLN A 281 36.92 97.86 -19.42
CA GLN A 281 36.90 99.21 -18.87
C GLN A 281 38.29 99.85 -18.88
N LYS A 282 39.33 99.11 -18.48
CA LYS A 282 40.72 99.59 -18.52
C LYS A 282 41.20 99.85 -19.94
N ALA A 283 40.83 99.00 -20.90
CA ALA A 283 41.14 99.22 -22.31
C ALA A 283 40.56 100.55 -22.82
N ASN A 284 39.29 100.84 -22.50
CA ASN A 284 38.66 102.11 -22.86
C ASN A 284 39.33 103.32 -22.18
N GLN A 285 39.76 103.18 -20.92
CA GLN A 285 40.51 104.23 -20.22
C GLN A 285 41.88 104.49 -20.86
N ILE A 286 42.60 103.44 -21.25
CA ILE A 286 43.89 103.56 -21.94
C ILE A 286 43.70 104.30 -23.28
N GLU A 287 42.63 103.98 -24.01
CA GLU A 287 42.33 104.65 -25.28
C GLU A 287 42.02 106.14 -25.08
N ALA A 288 41.23 106.49 -24.06
CA ALA A 288 40.98 107.89 -23.70
C ALA A 288 42.27 108.64 -23.33
N LEU A 289 43.11 108.03 -22.48
CA LEU A 289 44.40 108.61 -22.10
C LEU A 289 45.36 108.78 -23.29
N LYS A 290 45.29 107.88 -24.27
CA LYS A 290 46.08 107.96 -25.49
C LYS A 290 45.67 109.16 -26.35
N ILE A 291 44.36 109.40 -26.47
CA ILE A 291 43.80 110.58 -27.16
C ILE A 291 44.28 111.87 -26.46
N ASP A 292 44.19 111.92 -25.12
CA ASP A 292 44.63 113.09 -24.34
C ASP A 292 46.14 113.34 -24.48
N LEU A 293 46.94 112.27 -24.52
CA LEU A 293 48.38 112.35 -24.73
C LEU A 293 48.71 112.92 -26.12
N ASP A 294 48.00 112.50 -27.16
CA ASP A 294 48.22 112.98 -28.52
C ASP A 294 47.80 114.44 -28.68
N HIS A 295 46.67 114.87 -28.08
CA HIS A 295 46.32 116.29 -27.99
C HIS A 295 47.41 117.12 -27.28
N SER A 296 47.93 116.63 -26.14
CA SER A 296 48.99 117.32 -25.40
C SER A 296 50.27 117.45 -26.23
N LYS A 297 50.64 116.45 -27.03
CA LYS A 297 51.78 116.51 -27.96
C LYS A 297 51.55 117.56 -29.05
N GLU A 298 50.36 117.64 -29.62
CA GLU A 298 50.01 118.67 -30.60
C GLU A 298 50.13 120.07 -30.01
N GLU A 299 49.65 120.28 -28.78
CA GLU A 299 49.78 121.55 -28.08
C GLU A 299 51.24 121.93 -27.80
N ILE A 300 52.06 120.97 -27.36
CA ILE A 300 53.52 121.16 -27.21
C ILE A 300 54.16 121.57 -28.54
N ASN A 301 53.76 120.96 -29.66
CA ASN A 301 54.30 121.31 -30.97
C ASN A 301 53.90 122.74 -31.38
N LYS A 302 52.64 123.14 -31.17
CA LYS A 302 52.20 124.53 -31.39
C LYS A 302 53.01 125.52 -30.56
N LEU A 303 53.21 125.23 -29.27
CA LEU A 303 54.03 126.05 -28.38
C LEU A 303 55.50 126.12 -28.81
N LYS A 304 56.07 125.01 -29.32
CA LYS A 304 57.42 125.01 -29.90
C LYS A 304 57.50 125.91 -31.13
N GLU A 305 56.54 125.80 -32.03
CA GLU A 305 56.45 126.66 -33.22
C GLU A 305 56.36 128.14 -32.83
N GLU A 306 55.47 128.48 -31.89
CA GLU A 306 55.36 129.84 -31.33
C GLU A 306 56.67 130.32 -30.70
N ASN A 307 57.37 129.46 -29.95
CA ASN A 307 58.65 129.79 -29.34
C ASN A 307 59.75 130.02 -30.40
N THR A 308 59.75 129.25 -31.50
CA THR A 308 60.66 129.52 -32.62
C THR A 308 60.33 130.84 -33.32
N HIS A 309 59.05 131.18 -33.49
CA HIS A 309 58.61 132.47 -34.02
C HIS A 309 59.08 133.63 -33.13
N LEU A 310 58.80 133.58 -31.83
CA LEU A 310 59.23 134.59 -30.85
C LEU A 310 60.76 134.72 -30.80
N LYS A 311 61.50 133.62 -30.91
CA LYS A 311 62.97 133.63 -30.96
C LYS A 311 63.51 134.33 -32.21
N ASN A 312 62.82 134.17 -33.35
CA ASN A 312 63.17 134.87 -34.58
C ASN A 312 62.85 136.36 -34.51
N GLU A 313 61.71 136.76 -33.92
CA GLU A 313 61.40 138.16 -33.64
C GLU A 313 62.42 138.81 -32.70
N LEU A 314 62.82 138.10 -31.63
CA LEU A 314 63.90 138.52 -30.74
C LEU A 314 65.21 138.73 -31.49
N LYS A 315 65.56 137.83 -32.41
CA LYS A 315 66.76 137.94 -33.24
C LYS A 315 66.73 139.16 -34.14
N LEU A 316 65.57 139.48 -34.72
CA LEU A 316 65.37 140.68 -35.54
C LEU A 316 65.49 141.97 -34.71
N ILE A 317 64.98 141.97 -33.47
CA ILE A 317 65.16 143.08 -32.52
C ILE A 317 66.64 143.21 -32.13
N GLN A 318 67.35 142.10 -31.88
CA GLN A 318 68.78 142.09 -31.60
C GLN A 318 69.61 142.65 -32.77
N GLU A 319 69.26 142.35 -34.02
CA GLU A 319 69.92 142.92 -35.20
C GLU A 319 69.70 144.44 -35.32
N LYS A 320 68.48 144.93 -35.01
CA LYS A 320 68.20 146.38 -34.92
C LYS A 320 68.92 147.07 -33.76
N MET A 321 69.14 146.39 -32.63
CA MET A 321 69.94 146.91 -31.52
C MET A 321 71.44 146.99 -31.87
N LYS A 322 71.97 146.00 -32.60
CA LYS A 322 73.38 145.99 -33.07
C LYS A 322 73.71 147.14 -34.04
N GLU A 323 72.73 147.61 -34.80
CA GLU A 323 72.86 148.79 -35.68
C GLU A 323 72.97 150.11 -34.88
N GLN A 324 72.45 150.16 -33.66
CA GLN A 324 72.53 151.30 -32.72
C GLN A 324 73.78 151.24 -31.80
N GLU A 325 74.32 150.06 -31.52
CA GLU A 325 75.52 149.86 -30.68
C GLU A 325 76.84 150.13 -31.45
N SER A 326 76.80 150.24 -32.78
CA SER A 326 77.94 150.56 -33.66
C SER A 326 78.56 151.95 -33.41
N ASP A 327 77.89 152.84 -32.68
CA ASP A 327 78.37 154.20 -32.39
C ASP A 327 79.07 154.35 -31.02
N THR A 328 79.23 153.28 -30.22
CA THR A 328 79.82 153.40 -28.86
C THR A 328 80.93 152.39 -28.57
N SER A 329 82.03 152.49 -29.33
CA SER A 329 83.41 152.53 -28.80
C SER A 329 83.84 151.58 -27.64
N LYS A 330 84.80 150.68 -27.95
CA LYS A 330 85.83 150.01 -27.07
C LYS A 330 85.52 148.53 -26.70
N ILE A 331 86.08 147.51 -27.36
CA ILE A 331 87.45 146.97 -27.28
C ILE A 331 87.86 146.60 -25.82
N SER A 332 87.79 145.31 -25.44
CA SER A 332 88.89 144.51 -24.81
C SER A 332 88.51 143.17 -24.10
N GLU A 333 87.25 142.73 -23.99
CA GLU A 333 86.89 141.55 -23.16
C GLU A 333 86.41 140.27 -23.90
N LEU A 334 86.56 140.17 -25.24
CA LEU A 334 86.00 139.04 -26.03
C LEU A 334 86.88 137.78 -26.14
N GLY A 335 88.15 137.82 -25.73
CA GLY A 335 89.10 136.72 -25.96
C GLY A 335 88.99 135.54 -25.00
N GLU A 336 88.47 135.73 -23.79
CA GLU A 336 88.42 134.67 -22.77
C GLU A 336 87.16 133.80 -22.86
N LEU A 337 86.04 134.37 -23.32
CA LEU A 337 84.75 133.66 -23.44
C LEU A 337 84.75 132.60 -24.57
N GLU A 338 85.54 132.81 -25.63
CA GLU A 338 85.63 131.87 -26.76
C GLU A 338 86.29 130.53 -26.37
N LYS A 339 87.17 130.56 -25.36
CA LYS A 339 87.94 129.38 -24.92
C LYS A 339 87.09 128.45 -24.06
N GLU A 340 86.23 129.01 -23.19
CA GLU A 340 85.28 128.28 -22.33
C GLU A 340 84.20 127.55 -23.17
N LEU A 341 83.67 128.23 -24.20
CA LEU A 341 82.61 127.67 -25.05
C LEU A 341 83.08 126.49 -25.90
N LYS A 342 84.34 126.46 -26.34
CA LYS A 342 84.90 125.32 -27.10
C LYS A 342 85.00 124.05 -26.25
N GLN A 343 85.33 124.18 -24.97
CA GLN A 343 85.40 123.04 -24.05
C GLN A 343 84.02 122.42 -23.78
N GLN A 344 82.98 123.25 -23.62
CA GLN A 344 81.61 122.75 -23.40
C GLN A 344 81.03 122.04 -24.63
N ILE A 345 81.46 122.40 -25.84
CA ILE A 345 81.03 121.73 -27.08
C ILE A 345 81.63 120.33 -27.17
N GLU A 346 82.93 120.17 -26.91
CA GLU A 346 83.59 118.85 -26.93
C GLU A 346 82.98 117.85 -25.93
N GLU A 347 82.57 118.34 -24.75
CA GLU A 347 81.94 117.51 -23.73
C GLU A 347 80.51 117.08 -24.15
N LYS A 348 79.74 117.97 -24.79
CA LYS A 348 78.42 117.63 -25.32
C LYS A 348 78.50 116.68 -26.51
N ASP A 349 79.51 116.79 -27.36
CA ASP A 349 79.69 115.87 -28.50
C ASP A 349 79.98 114.43 -28.04
N LYS A 350 80.74 114.26 -26.94
CA LYS A 350 80.92 112.93 -26.31
C LYS A 350 79.61 112.34 -25.80
N ILE A 351 78.77 113.14 -25.14
CA ILE A 351 77.46 112.69 -24.64
C ILE A 351 76.54 112.31 -25.79
N ILE A 352 76.57 113.06 -26.90
CA ILE A 352 75.78 112.76 -28.10
C ILE A 352 76.17 111.40 -28.69
N LEU A 353 77.47 111.13 -28.83
CA LEU A 353 77.96 109.83 -29.34
C LEU A 353 77.53 108.66 -28.44
N GLU A 354 77.59 108.83 -27.12
CA GLU A 354 77.16 107.80 -26.17
C GLU A 354 75.65 107.54 -26.27
N GLN A 355 74.85 108.60 -26.37
CA GLN A 355 73.40 108.51 -26.57
C GLN A 355 73.04 107.87 -27.92
N GLN A 356 73.77 108.18 -28.99
CA GLN A 356 73.58 107.55 -30.31
C GLN A 356 73.83 106.04 -30.25
N SER A 357 74.90 105.59 -29.59
CA SER A 357 75.17 104.15 -29.42
C SER A 357 74.05 103.43 -28.65
N LYS A 358 73.47 104.11 -27.66
CA LYS A 358 72.39 103.56 -26.81
C LYS A 358 71.07 103.47 -27.57
N ILE A 359 70.79 104.44 -28.45
CA ILE A 359 69.65 104.41 -29.36
C ILE A 359 69.79 103.21 -30.31
N GLU A 360 70.96 103.03 -30.92
CA GLU A 360 71.22 101.91 -31.84
C GLU A 360 71.05 100.55 -31.14
N THR A 361 71.45 100.42 -29.87
CA THR A 361 71.23 99.17 -29.11
C THR A 361 69.75 98.92 -28.83
N LEU A 362 68.99 99.96 -28.50
CA LEU A 362 67.55 99.85 -28.24
C LEU A 362 66.76 99.56 -29.52
N GLU A 363 67.13 100.15 -30.66
CA GLU A 363 66.54 99.86 -31.97
C GLU A 363 66.72 98.38 -32.36
N ASN A 364 67.91 97.84 -32.11
CA ASN A 364 68.16 96.40 -32.32
C ASN A 364 67.30 95.51 -31.41
N GLN A 365 67.09 95.88 -30.15
CA GLN A 365 66.19 95.14 -29.25
C GLN A 365 64.72 95.22 -29.69
N VAL A 366 64.28 96.39 -30.17
CA VAL A 366 62.90 96.58 -30.66
C VAL A 366 62.66 95.73 -31.91
N THR A 367 63.62 95.69 -32.84
CA THR A 367 63.49 94.84 -34.04
C THR A 367 63.47 93.36 -33.69
N GLU A 368 64.29 92.91 -32.73
CA GLU A 368 64.28 91.52 -32.25
C GLU A 368 62.94 91.14 -31.60
N LEU A 369 62.39 92.02 -30.74
CA LEU A 369 61.07 91.82 -30.14
C LEU A 369 59.94 91.79 -31.18
N GLN A 370 60.03 92.62 -32.23
CA GLN A 370 59.06 92.58 -33.33
C GLN A 370 59.09 91.26 -34.11
N VAL A 371 60.27 90.67 -34.29
CA VAL A 371 60.41 89.35 -34.92
C VAL A 371 59.78 88.26 -34.04
N GLN A 372 60.08 88.25 -32.74
CA GLN A 372 59.50 87.30 -31.80
C GLN A 372 57.97 87.42 -31.71
N LEU A 373 57.42 88.64 -31.77
CA LEU A 373 55.98 88.85 -31.78
C LEU A 373 55.32 88.22 -33.01
N LYS A 374 55.90 88.41 -34.21
CA LYS A 374 55.39 87.80 -35.45
C LYS A 374 55.45 86.28 -35.42
N GLU A 375 56.50 85.70 -34.85
CA GLU A 375 56.57 84.24 -34.66
C GLU A 375 55.46 83.75 -33.73
N LYS A 376 55.18 84.48 -32.64
CA LYS A 376 54.10 84.14 -31.72
C LYS A 376 52.71 84.28 -32.34
N ASP A 377 52.48 85.29 -33.17
CA ASP A 377 51.22 85.44 -33.91
C ASP A 377 51.01 84.24 -34.87
N SER A 378 52.07 83.80 -35.55
CA SER A 378 52.01 82.62 -36.42
C SER A 378 51.76 81.31 -35.65
N ASP A 379 52.35 81.15 -34.46
CA ASP A 379 52.06 80.03 -33.55
C ASP A 379 50.58 80.01 -33.14
N ILE A 380 50.02 81.18 -32.82
CA ILE A 380 48.60 81.34 -32.42
C ILE A 380 47.67 80.97 -33.58
N GLU A 381 47.96 81.40 -34.80
CA GLU A 381 47.18 81.03 -35.99
C GLU A 381 47.15 79.52 -36.21
N ARG A 382 48.30 78.83 -36.12
CA ARG A 382 48.34 77.35 -36.22
C ARG A 382 47.54 76.68 -35.11
N LEU A 383 47.64 77.18 -33.88
CA LEU A 383 46.85 76.64 -32.76
C LEU A 383 45.35 76.83 -32.99
N ALA A 384 44.92 77.98 -33.53
CA ALA A 384 43.53 78.22 -33.87
C ALA A 384 43.01 77.24 -34.95
N GLU A 385 43.80 76.99 -36.00
CA GLU A 385 43.45 76.01 -37.04
C GLU A 385 43.30 74.60 -36.46
N THR A 386 44.26 74.13 -35.65
CA THR A 386 44.17 72.80 -35.02
C THR A 386 42.98 72.69 -34.06
N MET A 387 42.61 73.78 -33.38
CA MET A 387 41.43 73.79 -32.51
C MET A 387 40.14 73.62 -33.31
N ILE A 388 40.04 74.26 -34.47
CA ILE A 388 38.88 74.12 -35.38
C ILE A 388 38.77 72.68 -35.89
N GLU A 389 39.89 72.06 -36.30
CA GLU A 389 39.90 70.66 -36.76
C GLU A 389 39.44 69.70 -35.67
N LEU A 390 39.97 69.83 -34.44
CA LEU A 390 39.56 69.01 -33.30
C LEU A 390 38.07 69.20 -32.98
N GLN A 391 37.55 70.43 -33.10
CA GLN A 391 36.14 70.72 -32.83
C GLN A 391 35.21 70.08 -33.87
N GLN A 392 35.64 70.02 -35.14
CA GLN A 392 34.93 69.30 -36.19
C GLN A 392 34.97 67.78 -35.96
N GLU A 393 36.10 67.24 -35.51
CA GLU A 393 36.25 65.81 -35.20
C GLU A 393 35.36 65.40 -34.02
N ILE A 394 35.32 66.20 -32.94
CA ILE A 394 34.40 66.01 -31.81
C ILE A 394 32.95 65.99 -32.30
N SER A 395 32.56 66.97 -33.12
CA SER A 395 31.20 67.04 -33.67
C SER A 395 30.86 65.82 -34.54
N GLY A 396 31.84 65.25 -35.25
CA GLY A 396 31.69 64.01 -36.00
C GLY A 396 31.47 62.81 -35.07
N LYS A 397 32.29 62.69 -34.02
CA LYS A 397 32.21 61.61 -33.02
C LYS A 397 30.91 61.65 -32.22
N GLU A 398 30.37 62.83 -31.92
CA GLU A 398 29.06 62.97 -31.26
C GLU A 398 27.91 62.42 -32.12
N ARG A 399 27.95 62.63 -33.44
CA ARG A 399 26.95 62.05 -34.36
C ARG A 399 27.07 60.53 -34.44
N GLU A 400 28.29 60.00 -34.50
CA GLU A 400 28.54 58.56 -34.46
C GLU A 400 28.00 57.94 -33.16
N LEU A 401 28.27 58.59 -32.01
CA LEU A 401 27.77 58.17 -30.71
C LEU A 401 26.24 58.13 -30.68
N HIS A 402 25.58 59.17 -31.19
CA HIS A 402 24.12 59.21 -31.27
C HIS A 402 23.57 58.09 -32.17
N ALA A 403 24.21 57.81 -33.31
CA ALA A 403 23.78 56.73 -34.20
C ALA A 403 23.90 55.36 -33.52
N VAL A 404 24.99 55.12 -32.79
CA VAL A 404 25.18 53.90 -32.00
C VAL A 404 24.14 53.80 -30.87
N GLN A 405 23.82 54.90 -30.19
CA GLN A 405 22.80 54.92 -29.15
C GLN A 405 21.43 54.51 -29.70
N THR A 406 21.03 55.04 -30.87
CA THR A 406 19.78 54.65 -31.54
C THR A 406 19.77 53.16 -31.91
N GLN A 407 20.90 52.60 -32.36
CA GLN A 407 21.01 51.16 -32.63
C GLN A 407 20.86 50.32 -31.35
N ILE A 408 21.43 50.77 -30.23
CA ILE A 408 21.27 50.11 -28.93
C ILE A 408 19.79 50.09 -28.52
N ASP A 409 19.08 51.20 -28.67
CA ASP A 409 17.66 51.30 -28.33
C ASP A 409 16.80 50.36 -29.21
N GLU A 410 17.10 50.26 -30.51
CA GLU A 410 16.47 49.29 -31.40
C GLU A 410 16.75 47.83 -31.01
N PHE A 411 18.00 47.51 -30.63
CA PHE A 411 18.35 46.17 -30.16
C PHE A 411 17.66 45.83 -28.85
N MET A 412 17.54 46.79 -27.93
CA MET A 412 16.79 46.61 -26.68
C MET A 412 15.31 46.31 -26.93
N LEU A 413 14.67 46.98 -27.89
CA LEU A 413 13.29 46.68 -28.30
C LEU A 413 13.16 45.27 -28.88
N LYS A 414 14.07 44.86 -29.77
CA LYS A 414 14.08 43.51 -30.34
C LYS A 414 14.30 42.42 -29.28
N ILE A 415 15.16 42.67 -28.29
CA ILE A 415 15.36 41.74 -27.17
C ILE A 415 14.05 41.61 -26.38
N ALA A 416 13.38 42.71 -26.07
CA ALA A 416 12.10 42.68 -25.35
C ALA A 416 11.00 41.91 -26.12
N GLU A 417 10.91 42.08 -27.44
CA GLU A 417 10.01 41.28 -28.29
C GLU A 417 10.36 39.79 -28.26
N LYS A 418 11.65 39.44 -28.37
CA LYS A 418 12.08 38.04 -28.32
C LYS A 418 11.89 37.39 -26.96
N ASP A 419 12.06 38.14 -25.87
CA ASP A 419 11.75 37.66 -24.52
C ASP A 419 10.24 37.40 -24.34
N ALA A 420 9.38 38.23 -24.94
CA ALA A 420 7.93 38.02 -24.92
C ALA A 420 7.54 36.75 -25.72
N GLU A 421 8.07 36.59 -26.94
CA GLU A 421 7.89 35.37 -27.74
C GLU A 421 8.37 34.12 -26.99
N SER A 422 9.52 34.21 -26.30
CA SER A 422 10.08 33.09 -25.54
C SER A 422 9.18 32.67 -24.37
N ARG A 423 8.58 33.62 -23.66
CA ARG A 423 7.60 33.33 -22.59
C ARG A 423 6.35 32.64 -23.14
N GLU A 424 5.83 33.11 -24.27
CA GLU A 424 4.64 32.53 -24.90
C GLU A 424 4.92 31.08 -25.36
N LEU A 425 6.09 30.83 -25.94
CA LEU A 425 6.53 29.47 -26.30
C LEU A 425 6.71 28.57 -25.07
N GLN A 426 7.26 29.11 -23.96
CA GLN A 426 7.42 28.37 -22.71
C GLN A 426 6.07 27.96 -22.12
N GLU A 427 5.09 28.87 -22.11
CA GLU A 427 3.74 28.59 -21.64
C GLU A 427 3.06 27.52 -22.51
N ARG A 428 3.20 27.62 -23.83
CA ARG A 428 2.67 26.62 -24.76
C ARG A 428 3.31 25.25 -24.57
N ALA A 429 4.62 25.20 -24.31
CA ALA A 429 5.34 23.95 -24.02
C ALA A 429 4.85 23.31 -22.71
N ASN A 430 4.61 24.11 -21.66
CA ASN A 430 4.05 23.61 -20.40
C ASN A 430 2.65 23.02 -20.61
N ASN A 431 1.76 23.74 -21.30
CA ASN A 431 0.40 23.27 -21.60
C ASN A 431 0.41 21.94 -22.38
N LEU A 432 1.27 21.82 -23.39
CA LEU A 432 1.42 20.59 -24.17
C LEU A 432 2.03 19.43 -23.35
N SER A 433 2.92 19.71 -22.40
CA SER A 433 3.45 18.71 -21.47
C SER A 433 2.36 18.16 -20.55
N GLU A 434 1.47 19.01 -20.04
CA GLU A 434 0.32 18.58 -19.23
C GLU A 434 -0.65 17.71 -20.04
N GLU A 435 -0.90 18.09 -21.30
CA GLU A 435 -1.73 17.30 -22.22
C GLU A 435 -1.10 15.93 -22.52
N LYS A 436 0.22 15.88 -22.73
CA LYS A 436 0.98 14.62 -22.89
C LYS A 436 0.82 13.72 -21.66
N GLU A 437 0.91 14.27 -20.44
CA GLU A 437 0.77 13.49 -19.22
C GLU A 437 -0.65 12.90 -19.08
N LYS A 438 -1.68 13.65 -19.49
CA LYS A 438 -3.07 13.14 -19.49
C LYS A 438 -3.26 12.00 -20.48
N ILE A 439 -2.81 12.18 -21.72
CA ILE A 439 -2.92 11.15 -22.77
C ILE A 439 -2.14 9.89 -22.38
N GLN A 440 -0.96 10.04 -21.76
CA GLN A 440 -0.16 8.91 -21.28
C GLN A 440 -0.91 8.09 -20.22
N LYS A 441 -1.54 8.76 -19.24
CA LYS A 441 -2.37 8.09 -18.21
C LYS A 441 -3.57 7.37 -18.82
N GLU A 442 -4.23 7.97 -19.82
CA GLU A 442 -5.35 7.32 -20.52
C GLU A 442 -4.89 6.09 -21.31
N LEU A 443 -3.75 6.16 -21.98
CA LEU A 443 -3.17 5.04 -22.72
C LEU A 443 -2.82 3.86 -21.79
N GLU A 444 -2.17 4.13 -20.66
CA GLU A 444 -1.85 3.12 -19.65
C GLU A 444 -3.11 2.44 -19.08
N ALA A 445 -4.17 3.21 -18.82
CA ALA A 445 -5.45 2.67 -18.38
C ALA A 445 -6.11 1.76 -19.43
N GLN A 446 -6.06 2.13 -20.71
CA GLN A 446 -6.59 1.29 -21.79
C GLN A 446 -5.76 0.01 -21.98
N GLN A 447 -4.42 0.09 -21.83
CA GLN A 447 -3.54 -1.07 -21.91
C GLN A 447 -3.79 -2.07 -20.77
N GLU A 448 -3.99 -1.60 -19.53
CA GLU A 448 -4.38 -2.48 -18.42
C GLU A 448 -5.75 -3.15 -18.67
N LYS A 449 -6.71 -2.40 -19.22
CA LYS A 449 -8.01 -2.96 -19.59
C LYS A 449 -7.92 -4.03 -20.67
N ILE A 450 -7.01 -3.87 -21.64
CA ILE A 450 -6.70 -4.91 -22.63
C ILE A 450 -6.14 -6.16 -21.94
N LYS A 451 -5.13 -6.02 -21.07
CA LYS A 451 -4.55 -7.17 -20.34
C LYS A 451 -5.60 -7.93 -19.53
N GLU A 452 -6.49 -7.22 -18.86
CA GLU A 452 -7.58 -7.81 -18.08
C GLU A 452 -8.56 -8.58 -18.97
N LEU A 453 -8.99 -7.99 -20.08
CA LEU A 453 -9.89 -8.64 -21.05
C LEU A 453 -9.23 -9.86 -21.71
N THR A 454 -7.95 -9.79 -22.07
CA THR A 454 -7.19 -10.93 -22.61
C THR A 454 -7.08 -12.07 -21.60
N SER A 455 -6.87 -11.75 -20.32
CA SER A 455 -6.79 -12.76 -19.26
C SER A 455 -8.14 -13.45 -19.05
N LYS A 456 -9.23 -12.67 -18.98
CA LYS A 456 -10.61 -13.19 -18.89
C LYS A 456 -10.99 -14.04 -20.09
N LEU A 457 -10.60 -13.63 -21.30
CA LEU A 457 -10.83 -14.42 -22.52
C LEU A 457 -10.17 -15.79 -22.41
N LYS A 458 -8.87 -15.85 -22.08
CA LYS A 458 -8.12 -17.10 -21.90
C LYS A 458 -8.72 -18.01 -20.83
N GLU A 459 -9.17 -17.44 -19.71
CA GLU A 459 -9.83 -18.20 -18.65
C GLU A 459 -11.14 -18.83 -19.14
N THR A 460 -12.00 -18.05 -19.82
CA THR A 460 -13.25 -18.57 -20.39
C THR A 460 -13.03 -19.57 -21.54
N GLU A 461 -11.98 -19.42 -22.34
CA GLU A 461 -11.58 -20.40 -23.36
C GLU A 461 -11.16 -21.73 -22.71
N ASN A 462 -10.39 -21.69 -21.63
CA ASN A 462 -9.99 -22.87 -20.88
C ASN A 462 -11.19 -23.56 -20.21
N GLU A 463 -12.13 -22.80 -19.64
CA GLU A 463 -13.39 -23.34 -19.11
C GLU A 463 -14.23 -24.02 -20.20
N LEU A 464 -14.33 -23.42 -21.40
CA LEU A 464 -15.00 -24.01 -22.55
C LEU A 464 -14.34 -25.31 -23.01
N ILE A 465 -13.00 -25.35 -23.06
CA ILE A 465 -12.24 -26.55 -23.44
C ILE A 465 -12.49 -27.65 -22.40
N ASN A 466 -12.41 -27.33 -21.11
CA ASN A 466 -12.62 -28.30 -20.04
C ASN A 466 -14.04 -28.86 -20.04
N THR A 467 -15.06 -28.00 -20.18
CA THR A 467 -16.47 -28.43 -20.26
C THR A 467 -16.77 -29.28 -21.49
N LYS A 468 -16.18 -28.96 -22.65
CA LYS A 468 -16.23 -29.83 -23.85
C LYS A 468 -15.59 -31.19 -23.58
N VAL A 469 -14.40 -31.22 -22.99
CA VAL A 469 -13.69 -32.47 -22.69
C VAL A 469 -14.46 -33.33 -21.69
N THR A 470 -15.11 -32.74 -20.68
CA THR A 470 -15.98 -33.48 -19.77
C THR A 470 -17.22 -34.02 -20.46
N LEU A 471 -17.87 -33.23 -21.33
CA LEU A 471 -19.00 -33.69 -22.15
C LEU A 471 -18.58 -34.89 -23.02
N ASP A 472 -17.47 -34.77 -23.77
CA ASP A 472 -16.94 -35.82 -24.64
C ASP A 472 -16.60 -37.11 -23.87
N LYS A 473 -16.03 -36.99 -22.66
CA LYS A 473 -15.72 -38.15 -21.80
C LYS A 473 -16.99 -38.85 -21.34
N ILE A 474 -17.98 -38.09 -20.92
CA ILE A 474 -19.24 -38.62 -20.41
C ILE A 474 -20.07 -39.23 -21.57
N GLU A 475 -20.08 -38.63 -22.76
CA GLU A 475 -20.72 -39.18 -23.97
C GLU A 475 -20.10 -40.53 -24.38
N LYS A 476 -18.77 -40.65 -24.33
CA LYS A 476 -18.06 -41.92 -24.61
C LYS A 476 -18.32 -43.01 -23.56
N GLN A 477 -18.70 -42.64 -22.34
CA GLN A 477 -18.99 -43.57 -21.23
C GLN A 477 -20.47 -44.00 -21.19
N GLY A 478 -21.37 -43.33 -21.92
CA GLY A 478 -22.79 -43.71 -22.05
C GLY A 478 -23.63 -43.54 -20.78
N THR A 479 -23.15 -42.78 -19.78
CA THR A 479 -23.75 -42.68 -18.44
C THR A 479 -24.58 -41.41 -18.20
N ILE A 480 -24.84 -40.59 -19.22
CA ILE A 480 -25.49 -39.27 -19.03
C ILE A 480 -26.99 -39.30 -19.25
N SER A 481 -27.73 -38.60 -18.37
CA SER A 481 -29.15 -38.31 -18.57
C SER A 481 -29.36 -37.24 -19.65
N SER A 482 -30.47 -37.31 -20.38
CA SER A 482 -30.85 -36.30 -21.38
C SER A 482 -30.95 -34.88 -20.80
N GLU A 483 -31.32 -34.76 -19.53
CA GLU A 483 -31.41 -33.48 -18.78
C GLU A 483 -30.02 -32.87 -18.53
N GLU A 484 -29.06 -33.71 -18.10
CA GLU A 484 -27.68 -33.28 -17.82
C GLU A 484 -26.95 -32.89 -19.10
N LYS A 485 -27.16 -33.63 -20.18
CA LYS A 485 -26.64 -33.30 -21.51
C LYS A 485 -27.16 -31.94 -21.98
N TYR A 486 -28.45 -31.68 -21.84
CA TYR A 486 -29.06 -30.40 -22.21
C TYR A 486 -28.48 -29.25 -21.38
N GLN A 487 -28.23 -29.45 -20.08
CA GLN A 487 -27.66 -28.43 -19.22
C GLN A 487 -26.21 -28.10 -19.61
N TYR A 488 -25.36 -29.10 -19.90
CA TYR A 488 -24.01 -28.85 -20.42
C TYR A 488 -24.02 -28.18 -21.79
N GLU A 489 -24.92 -28.55 -22.70
CA GLU A 489 -25.07 -27.88 -24.00
C GLU A 489 -25.52 -26.41 -23.85
N LEU A 490 -26.42 -26.13 -22.92
CA LEU A 490 -26.89 -24.78 -22.62
C LEU A 490 -25.76 -23.92 -22.03
N ASP A 491 -24.96 -24.47 -21.13
CA ASP A 491 -23.83 -23.75 -20.53
C ASP A 491 -22.68 -23.55 -21.54
N ILE A 492 -22.44 -24.51 -22.44
CA ILE A 492 -21.56 -24.32 -23.61
C ILE A 492 -22.07 -23.18 -24.51
N GLN A 493 -23.38 -23.09 -24.77
CA GLN A 493 -23.94 -21.97 -25.55
C GLN A 493 -23.77 -20.61 -24.85
N LYS A 494 -23.97 -20.54 -23.53
CA LYS A 494 -23.75 -19.30 -22.76
C LYS A 494 -22.28 -18.89 -22.79
N LEU A 495 -21.35 -19.83 -22.59
CA LEU A 495 -19.91 -19.58 -22.68
C LEU A 495 -19.51 -19.11 -24.08
N ARG A 496 -20.04 -19.73 -25.15
CA ARG A 496 -19.81 -19.27 -26.53
C ARG A 496 -20.28 -17.85 -26.76
N LYS A 497 -21.50 -17.49 -26.35
CA LYS A 497 -22.01 -16.11 -26.46
C LYS A 497 -21.14 -15.10 -25.70
N LYS A 498 -20.63 -15.50 -24.54
CA LYS A 498 -19.72 -14.66 -23.73
C LYS A 498 -18.36 -14.48 -24.40
N ILE A 499 -17.81 -15.54 -25.00
CA ILE A 499 -16.58 -15.47 -25.81
C ILE A 499 -16.80 -14.61 -27.05
N ASP A 500 -17.92 -14.74 -27.75
CA ASP A 500 -18.23 -13.94 -28.94
C ASP A 500 -18.33 -12.45 -28.59
N THR A 501 -19.01 -12.10 -27.50
CA THR A 501 -19.10 -10.70 -27.04
C THR A 501 -17.74 -10.14 -26.64
N LEU A 502 -16.94 -10.89 -25.86
CA LEU A 502 -15.59 -10.48 -25.49
C LEU A 502 -14.66 -10.35 -26.71
N SER A 503 -14.73 -11.29 -27.65
CA SER A 503 -13.96 -11.27 -28.90
C SER A 503 -14.35 -10.10 -29.79
N THR A 504 -15.63 -9.77 -29.88
CA THR A 504 -16.13 -8.61 -30.64
C THR A 504 -15.66 -7.30 -30.00
N SER A 505 -15.72 -7.20 -28.66
CA SER A 505 -15.19 -6.04 -27.94
C SER A 505 -13.66 -5.90 -28.11
N LEU A 506 -12.91 -7.00 -28.02
CA LEU A 506 -11.46 -7.02 -28.22
C LEU A 506 -11.10 -6.60 -29.65
N LYS A 507 -11.78 -7.16 -30.67
CA LYS A 507 -11.60 -6.77 -32.08
C LYS A 507 -11.96 -5.31 -32.35
N SER A 508 -13.00 -4.78 -31.70
CA SER A 508 -13.35 -3.36 -31.86
C SER A 508 -12.29 -2.43 -31.27
N LEU A 509 -11.65 -2.84 -30.17
CA LEU A 509 -10.59 -2.10 -29.49
C LEU A 509 -9.25 -2.20 -30.24
N GLU A 510 -8.93 -3.40 -30.76
CA GLU A 510 -7.80 -3.61 -31.67
C GLU A 510 -8.00 -2.86 -32.99
N GLY A 511 -9.21 -2.82 -33.53
CA GLY A 511 -9.56 -2.03 -34.71
C GLY A 511 -9.40 -0.52 -34.48
N PHE A 512 -9.75 -0.03 -33.29
CA PHE A 512 -9.53 1.35 -32.88
C PHE A 512 -8.03 1.68 -32.82
N LEU A 513 -7.20 0.81 -32.26
CA LEU A 513 -5.75 1.02 -32.19
C LEU A 513 -5.06 0.87 -33.56
N ASN A 514 -5.50 -0.09 -34.39
CA ASN A 514 -4.95 -0.33 -35.72
C ASN A 514 -5.40 0.71 -36.76
N THR A 515 -6.43 1.51 -36.48
CA THR A 515 -6.81 2.64 -37.34
C THR A 515 -6.05 3.91 -37.01
N ASP A 516 -5.39 4.00 -35.85
CA ASP A 516 -4.52 5.12 -35.49
C ASP A 516 -3.18 5.03 -36.25
N PRO A 517 -2.87 5.97 -37.16
CA PRO A 517 -1.63 5.97 -37.92
C PRO A 517 -0.37 6.06 -37.04
N LYS A 518 -0.45 6.73 -35.88
CA LYS A 518 0.68 6.92 -34.96
C LYS A 518 1.04 5.62 -34.26
N TYR A 519 0.02 4.88 -33.81
CA TYR A 519 0.21 3.55 -33.20
C TYR A 519 0.83 2.58 -34.20
N ARG A 520 0.36 2.55 -35.46
CA ARG A 520 0.95 1.70 -36.51
C ARG A 520 2.41 2.03 -36.80
N ILE A 521 2.77 3.31 -36.83
CA ILE A 521 4.16 3.75 -37.05
C ILE A 521 5.07 3.26 -35.92
N LEU A 522 4.68 3.50 -34.66
CA LEU A 522 5.46 3.07 -33.50
C LEU A 522 5.57 1.55 -33.41
N TYR A 523 4.51 0.83 -33.75
CA TYR A 523 4.50 -0.62 -33.78
C TYR A 523 5.52 -1.17 -34.79
N ILE A 524 5.48 -0.70 -36.04
CA ILE A 524 6.41 -1.13 -37.08
C ILE A 524 7.85 -0.79 -36.71
N LEU A 525 8.09 0.40 -36.13
CA LEU A 525 9.42 0.79 -35.67
C LEU A 525 9.97 -0.14 -34.58
N ASN A 526 9.11 -0.68 -33.71
CA ASN A 526 9.52 -1.58 -32.65
C ASN A 526 9.70 -3.04 -33.14
N ASP A 527 8.89 -3.47 -34.11
CA ASP A 527 8.93 -4.83 -34.68
C ASP A 527 10.22 -5.10 -35.47
N PHE A 528 10.71 -4.10 -36.21
CA PHE A 528 11.90 -4.25 -37.04
C PHE A 528 13.23 -4.15 -36.26
N SER A 529 13.22 -3.78 -34.97
CA SER A 529 14.39 -3.68 -34.08
C SER A 529 15.62 -2.98 -34.69
N ARG A 530 15.40 -2.09 -35.66
CA ARG A 530 16.40 -1.33 -36.40
C ARG A 530 15.79 -0.03 -36.88
N ALA A 531 16.61 0.99 -37.11
CA ALA A 531 16.15 2.24 -37.70
C ALA A 531 15.60 2.00 -39.12
N LEU A 532 14.40 2.49 -39.40
CA LEU A 532 13.74 2.41 -40.71
C LEU A 532 13.77 3.77 -41.39
N THR A 533 13.95 3.79 -42.71
CA THR A 533 13.86 5.02 -43.49
C THR A 533 12.40 5.43 -43.72
N VAL A 534 12.16 6.73 -43.93
CA VAL A 534 10.82 7.25 -44.28
C VAL A 534 10.29 6.61 -45.57
N GLU A 535 11.14 6.29 -46.54
CA GLU A 535 10.76 5.52 -47.74
C GLU A 535 10.23 4.13 -47.42
N GLU A 536 10.92 3.40 -46.53
CA GLU A 536 10.51 2.04 -46.13
C GLU A 536 9.20 2.08 -45.35
N LEU A 537 9.07 2.99 -44.38
CA LEU A 537 7.84 3.18 -43.60
C LEU A 537 6.65 3.56 -44.49
N SER A 538 6.87 4.44 -45.48
CA SER A 538 5.83 4.85 -46.43
C SER A 538 5.33 3.69 -47.28
N LYS A 539 6.23 2.79 -47.71
CA LYS A 539 5.88 1.57 -48.45
C LYS A 539 5.15 0.55 -47.58
N ILE A 540 5.64 0.30 -46.37
CA ILE A 540 5.05 -0.68 -45.43
C ILE A 540 3.64 -0.23 -45.02
N LEU A 541 3.45 1.06 -44.71
CA LEU A 541 2.17 1.62 -44.27
C LEU A 541 1.23 1.99 -45.42
N SER A 542 1.69 1.91 -46.68
CA SER A 542 0.94 2.38 -47.85
C SER A 542 0.43 3.83 -47.69
N MET A 543 1.22 4.69 -47.05
CA MET A 543 0.89 6.09 -46.80
C MET A 543 1.79 7.03 -47.60
N ARG A 544 1.21 8.13 -48.11
CA ARG A 544 1.98 9.21 -48.77
C ARG A 544 2.98 9.83 -47.80
N LYS A 545 4.19 10.14 -48.28
CA LYS A 545 5.31 10.61 -47.44
C LYS A 545 4.99 11.90 -46.68
N GLU A 546 4.18 12.78 -47.26
CA GLU A 546 3.80 14.06 -46.64
C GLU A 546 2.93 13.83 -45.40
N ILE A 547 2.00 12.88 -45.49
CA ILE A 547 1.12 12.49 -44.38
C ILE A 547 1.92 11.75 -43.31
N LEU A 548 2.79 10.83 -43.74
CA LEU A 548 3.67 10.10 -42.83
C LEU A 548 4.62 11.05 -42.08
N MET A 549 5.18 12.05 -42.75
CA MET A 549 6.04 13.04 -42.10
C MET A 549 5.30 13.86 -41.06
N LYS A 550 4.02 14.21 -41.27
CA LYS A 550 3.23 14.89 -40.25
C LYS A 550 3.17 14.07 -38.96
N TYR A 551 2.87 12.78 -39.06
CA TYR A 551 2.84 11.90 -37.88
C TYR A 551 4.22 11.65 -37.27
N ILE A 552 5.27 11.54 -38.09
CA ILE A 552 6.66 11.44 -37.63
C ILE A 552 7.11 12.73 -36.92
N TYR A 553 6.69 13.92 -37.38
CA TYR A 553 6.98 15.18 -36.69
C TYR A 553 6.28 15.22 -35.33
N GLU A 554 5.02 14.82 -35.28
CA GLU A 554 4.28 14.75 -34.03
C GLU A 554 4.90 13.72 -33.08
N LEU A 555 5.21 12.50 -33.54
CA LEU A 555 5.81 11.44 -32.70
C LEU A 555 7.21 11.81 -32.17
N ASP A 556 8.02 12.49 -32.97
CA ASP A 556 9.35 13.00 -32.58
C ASP A 556 9.24 14.18 -31.62
N TYR A 557 8.29 15.09 -31.87
CA TYR A 557 7.94 16.17 -30.95
C TYR A 557 7.53 15.64 -29.57
N PHE A 558 6.80 14.53 -29.54
CA PHE A 558 6.43 13.86 -28.30
C PHE A 558 7.53 12.93 -27.73
N GLY A 559 8.64 12.74 -28.45
CA GLY A 559 9.81 11.96 -28.01
C GLY A 559 9.62 10.44 -28.05
N TYR A 560 8.63 9.94 -28.80
CA TYR A 560 8.36 8.51 -28.97
C TYR A 560 9.23 7.84 -30.04
N ILE A 561 9.93 8.65 -30.84
CA ILE A 561 10.87 8.20 -31.85
C ILE A 561 12.12 9.06 -31.80
N LYS A 562 13.23 8.54 -32.31
CA LYS A 562 14.48 9.26 -32.51
C LYS A 562 14.85 9.25 -33.98
N LYS A 563 15.29 10.41 -34.49
CA LYS A 563 15.65 10.61 -35.89
C LYS A 563 17.16 10.67 -36.05
N ALA A 564 17.68 9.99 -37.07
CA ALA A 564 19.06 10.11 -37.52
C ALA A 564 19.08 10.37 -39.03
N MET A 565 19.85 11.37 -39.46
CA MET A 565 19.96 11.75 -40.86
C MET A 565 21.34 11.35 -41.37
N ASP A 566 21.41 10.42 -42.32
CA ASP A 566 22.66 9.99 -42.95
C ASP A 566 22.51 10.06 -44.48
N LYS A 567 23.46 10.72 -45.16
CA LYS A 567 23.49 10.90 -46.63
C LYS A 567 22.15 11.32 -47.28
N GLY A 568 21.36 12.17 -46.61
CA GLY A 568 20.10 12.71 -47.14
C GLY A 568 18.88 11.81 -46.97
N THR A 569 19.01 10.63 -46.34
CA THR A 569 17.88 9.78 -45.95
C THR A 569 17.61 9.92 -44.44
N LEU A 570 16.34 10.17 -44.10
CA LEU A 570 15.89 10.24 -42.71
C LEU A 570 15.57 8.83 -42.20
N SER A 571 16.32 8.36 -41.21
CA SER A 571 16.10 7.11 -40.50
C SER A 571 15.48 7.37 -39.12
N ILE A 572 14.60 6.49 -38.70
CA ILE A 572 13.75 6.66 -37.53
C ILE A 572 13.78 5.38 -36.70
N GLU A 573 13.99 5.50 -35.40
CA GLU A 573 13.95 4.42 -34.43
C GLU A 573 12.91 4.71 -33.34
N SER A 574 12.20 3.69 -32.83
CA SER A 574 11.29 3.87 -31.70
C SER A 574 12.09 4.04 -30.41
N THR A 575 11.72 5.01 -29.57
CA THR A 575 12.21 5.13 -28.19
C THR A 575 11.21 4.56 -27.18
N ALA A 576 9.99 4.25 -27.63
CA ALA A 576 8.94 3.62 -26.83
C ALA A 576 8.96 2.10 -26.99
N VAL A 577 9.01 1.38 -25.86
CA VAL A 577 8.89 -0.09 -25.83
C VAL A 577 7.40 -0.45 -25.87
N LEU A 578 6.88 -0.74 -27.05
CA LEU A 578 5.53 -1.28 -27.23
C LEU A 578 5.58 -2.81 -27.23
N SER A 579 4.75 -3.45 -26.43
CA SER A 579 4.54 -4.91 -26.55
C SER A 579 3.74 -5.20 -27.82
N PRO A 580 4.10 -6.22 -28.63
CA PRO A 580 3.40 -6.49 -29.87
C PRO A 580 1.93 -6.89 -29.60
N PRO A 581 0.97 -6.47 -30.46
CA PRO A 581 -0.33 -7.11 -30.47
C PRO A 581 -0.15 -8.56 -30.92
N LEU A 582 -0.94 -9.45 -30.31
CA LEU A 582 -0.98 -10.86 -30.65
C LEU A 582 -1.38 -10.99 -32.13
N VAL A 583 -0.40 -11.18 -33.02
CA VAL A 583 -0.66 -11.60 -34.38
C VAL A 583 -1.34 -12.97 -34.28
N GLN A 584 -2.63 -13.02 -34.57
CA GLN A 584 -3.24 -14.27 -35.00
C GLN A 584 -2.61 -14.57 -36.37
N GLU A 585 -1.67 -15.52 -36.41
CA GLU A 585 -1.41 -16.24 -37.63
C GLU A 585 -2.77 -16.78 -38.11
N GLU A 586 -3.31 -16.21 -39.19
CA GLU A 586 -4.31 -16.89 -39.98
C GLU A 586 -3.65 -18.15 -40.55
N LYS A 587 -3.66 -19.24 -39.77
CA LYS A 587 -3.59 -20.58 -40.34
C LYS A 587 -4.81 -20.73 -41.22
N LYS A 588 -4.62 -20.53 -42.52
CA LYS A 588 -5.46 -21.15 -43.53
C LYS A 588 -5.34 -22.66 -43.32
N GLU A 589 -6.34 -23.24 -42.67
CA GLU A 589 -6.62 -24.66 -42.77
C GLU A 589 -7.16 -24.90 -44.19
N GLU A 590 -6.38 -25.64 -45.00
CA GLU A 590 -6.91 -26.50 -46.07
C GLU A 590 -7.46 -27.79 -45.48
#